data_AF-A0A3A5AEJ1-F1
#
_entry.id   AF-A0A3A5AEJ1-F1
#
_cell.length_a   1.000
_cell.length_b   1.000
_cell.length_c   1.000
_cell.angle_alpha   90.00
_cell.angle_beta   90.00
_cell.angle_gamma   90.00
#
_symmetry.space_group_name_H-M   'P 1'
#
loop_
_entity.id
_entity.type
_entity.pdbx_description
1 polymer ?
#
loop_
_entity_poly.entity_id
_entity_poly.type
_entity_poly.pdbx_seq_one_letter_code
_entity_poly.pdbx_strand_id
1 'polypeptide(L)'
;MINPNSPPSARALALEILAAARRKGESVEDLLSGAFLRHPRLPRQERAFLLELVQGVKRWEIRLDYIISRLAAQPLKKMHPLVLHLLR
;
A
#
# COMPACT_ATOMS: atom_id res chain seq x y z
N MET A 1 -10.83 9.13 18.09
CA MET A 1 -11.68 9.83 17.10
C MET A 1 -10.82 10.21 15.91
N ILE A 2 -11.11 9.71 14.70
CA ILE A 2 -10.38 10.09 13.48
C ILE A 2 -11.01 11.39 12.97
N ASN A 3 -10.21 12.45 12.88
CA ASN A 3 -10.66 13.76 12.44
C ASN A 3 -10.81 13.76 10.90
N PRO A 4 -11.99 14.00 10.32
CA PRO A 4 -12.23 13.85 8.87
C PRO A 4 -11.45 14.87 8.01
N ASN A 5 -10.85 15.89 8.63
CA ASN A 5 -10.04 16.92 7.96
C ASN A 5 -8.51 16.67 8.04
N SER A 6 -8.07 15.57 8.65
CA SER A 6 -6.65 15.23 8.67
C SER A 6 -6.20 14.64 7.33
N PRO A 7 -5.01 14.99 6.83
CA PRO A 7 -4.47 14.34 5.63
C PRO A 7 -4.43 12.82 5.85
N PRO A 8 -4.72 12.01 4.82
CA PRO A 8 -4.71 10.56 4.95
C PRO A 8 -3.31 10.10 5.37
N SER A 9 -3.24 9.15 6.31
CA SER A 9 -1.96 8.59 6.74
C SER A 9 -1.23 7.92 5.58
N ALA A 10 0.10 7.88 5.63
CA ALA A 10 0.92 7.15 4.67
C ALA A 10 0.50 5.68 4.54
N ARG A 11 0.07 5.04 5.62
CA ARG A 11 -0.42 3.64 5.59
C ARG A 11 -1.70 3.49 4.77
N ALA A 12 -2.65 4.43 4.95
CA ALA A 12 -3.90 4.43 4.18
C ALA A 12 -3.63 4.68 2.69
N LEU A 13 -2.80 5.67 2.37
CA LEU A 13 -2.39 5.96 0.99
C LEU A 13 -1.62 4.79 0.36
N ALA A 14 -0.75 4.11 1.11
CA ALA A 14 -0.01 2.95 0.62
C ALA A 14 -0.97 1.81 0.23
N LEU A 15 -1.97 1.52 1.08
CA LEU A 15 -2.98 0.50 0.79
C LEU A 15 -3.78 0.82 -0.48
N GLU A 16 -4.18 2.09 -0.66
CA GLU A 16 -4.88 2.56 -1.86
C GLU A 16 -4.03 2.38 -3.12
N ILE A 17 -2.76 2.81 -3.07
CA ILE A 17 -1.81 2.70 -4.19
C ILE A 17 -1.57 1.23 -4.55
N LEU A 18 -1.25 0.39 -3.58
CA LEU A 18 -0.97 -1.04 -3.81
C LEU A 18 -2.19 -1.78 -4.38
N ALA A 19 -3.39 -1.44 -3.90
CA ALA A 19 -4.64 -1.99 -4.43
C ALA A 19 -4.94 -1.49 -5.85
N ALA A 20 -4.65 -0.22 -6.15
CA ALA A 20 -4.82 0.35 -7.49
C ALA A 20 -3.87 -0.29 -8.51
N ALA A 21 -2.58 -0.41 -8.17
CA ALA A 21 -1.55 -1.04 -9.01
C ALA A 21 -1.95 -2.48 -9.39
N ARG A 22 -2.51 -3.24 -8.44
CA ARG A 22 -2.99 -4.61 -8.69
C ARG A 22 -4.18 -4.67 -9.65
N ARG A 23 -5.13 -3.73 -9.57
CA ARG A 23 -6.36 -3.76 -10.37
C ARG A 23 -6.17 -3.25 -11.79
N LYS A 24 -5.33 -2.23 -11.97
CA LYS A 24 -5.24 -1.47 -13.23
C LYS A 24 -3.95 -1.73 -14.01
N GLY A 25 -3.00 -2.48 -13.45
CA GLY A 25 -1.67 -2.66 -14.04
C GLY A 25 -0.85 -1.38 -14.09
N GLU A 26 -1.30 -0.32 -13.40
CA GLU A 26 -0.58 0.95 -13.30
C GLU A 26 0.70 0.76 -12.48
N SER A 27 1.77 1.45 -12.89
CA SER A 27 3.02 1.50 -12.15
C SER A 27 2.79 2.16 -10.78
N VAL A 28 3.46 1.63 -9.75
CA VAL A 28 3.39 2.22 -8.40
C VAL A 28 4.04 3.60 -8.35
N GLU A 29 5.00 3.88 -9.23
CA GLU A 29 5.66 5.18 -9.38
C GLU A 29 4.69 6.25 -9.90
N ASP A 30 3.86 5.91 -10.89
CA ASP A 30 2.83 6.81 -11.42
C ASP A 30 1.76 7.11 -10.35
N LEU A 31 1.32 6.08 -9.64
CA LEU A 31 0.34 6.20 -8.55
C LEU A 31 0.88 7.03 -7.37
N LEU A 32 2.16 6.84 -7.00
CA LEU A 32 2.85 7.65 -5.99
C LEU A 32 2.93 9.11 -6.42
N SER A 33 3.35 9.37 -7.66
CA SER A 33 3.43 10.71 -8.24
C SER A 33 2.06 11.40 -8.21
N GLY A 34 1.00 10.68 -8.61
CA GLY A 34 -0.37 11.16 -8.53
C GLY A 34 -0.82 11.44 -7.09
N ALA A 35 -0.49 10.58 -6.12
CA ALA A 35 -0.82 10.81 -4.71
C ALA A 35 -0.11 12.05 -4.15
N PHE A 36 1.15 12.24 -4.51
CA PHE A 36 1.96 13.39 -4.14
C PHE A 36 1.44 14.72 -4.71
N LEU A 37 0.86 14.70 -5.91
CA LEU A 37 0.18 15.85 -6.51
C LEU A 37 -1.17 16.14 -5.84
N ARG A 38 -1.95 15.09 -5.49
CA ARG A 38 -3.25 15.23 -4.80
C ARG A 38 -3.12 15.70 -3.35
N HIS A 39 -2.02 15.37 -2.69
CA HIS A 39 -1.77 15.71 -1.28
C HIS A 39 -0.50 16.57 -1.15
N PRO A 40 -0.49 17.82 -1.65
CA PRO A 40 0.69 18.69 -1.60
C PRO A 40 1.08 19.08 -0.17
N ARG A 41 0.11 19.04 0.77
CA ARG A 41 0.29 19.31 2.21
C ARG A 41 0.72 18.09 3.04
N LEU A 42 0.98 16.94 2.41
CA LEU A 42 1.43 15.74 3.13
C LEU A 42 2.81 16.03 3.76
N PRO A 43 2.99 15.86 5.09
CA PRO A 43 4.26 16.14 5.74
C PRO A 43 5.42 15.37 5.11
N ARG A 44 6.63 15.95 5.13
CA ARG A 44 7.83 15.32 4.55
C ARG A 44 8.08 13.91 5.07
N GLN A 45 7.87 13.68 6.37
CA GLN A 45 8.02 12.36 6.99
C GLN A 45 6.99 11.36 6.46
N GLU A 46 5.71 11.75 6.35
CA GLU A 46 4.66 10.90 5.77
C GLU A 46 4.92 10.60 4.29
N ARG A 47 5.45 11.55 3.52
CA ARG A 47 5.86 11.32 2.11
C ARG A 47 6.97 10.29 2.00
N ALA A 48 8.01 10.43 2.82
CA ALA A 48 9.12 9.46 2.85
C ALA A 48 8.61 8.08 3.27
N PHE A 49 7.77 8.02 4.31
CA PHE A 49 7.22 6.77 4.79
C PHE A 49 6.28 6.10 3.77
N LEU A 50 5.45 6.88 3.07
CA LEU A 50 4.60 6.38 1.98
C LEU A 50 5.44 5.75 0.86
N LEU A 51 6.51 6.43 0.43
CA LEU A 51 7.42 5.93 -0.60
C LEU A 51 8.06 4.59 -0.18
N GLU A 52 8.62 4.55 1.03
CA GLU A 52 9.28 3.35 1.55
C GLU A 52 8.28 2.19 1.75
N LEU A 53 7.06 2.45 2.19
CA LEU A 53 6.03 1.41 2.32
C LEU A 53 5.66 0.81 0.97
N VAL A 54 5.31 1.64 -0.01
CA VAL A 54 4.86 1.16 -1.33
C VAL A 54 5.99 0.41 -2.04
N GLN A 55 7.18 1.00 -2.08
CA GLN A 55 8.33 0.38 -2.74
C GLN A 55 8.86 -0.83 -1.98
N GLY A 56 8.82 -0.79 -0.64
CA GLY A 56 9.18 -1.92 0.22
C GLY A 56 8.28 -3.12 -0.02
N VAL A 57 6.96 -2.93 0.02
CA VAL A 57 6.00 -4.02 -0.23
C VAL A 57 6.18 -4.61 -1.62
N LYS A 58 6.40 -3.78 -2.66
CA LYS A 58 6.66 -4.27 -4.01
C LYS A 58 7.96 -5.04 -4.15
N ARG A 59 9.05 -4.51 -3.58
CA ARG A 59 10.37 -5.17 -3.60
C ARG A 59 10.33 -6.53 -2.91
N TRP A 60 9.58 -6.64 -1.82
CA TRP A 60 9.50 -7.85 -1.01
C TRP A 60 8.25 -8.70 -1.29
N GLU A 61 7.44 -8.39 -2.31
CA GLU A 61 6.11 -8.97 -2.53
C GLU A 61 6.13 -10.51 -2.54
N ILE A 62 7.08 -11.12 -3.27
CA ILE A 62 7.23 -12.58 -3.36
C ILE A 62 7.59 -13.19 -2.00
N ARG A 63 8.50 -12.56 -1.24
CA ARG A 63 8.92 -13.05 0.07
C ARG A 63 7.81 -12.91 1.10
N LEU A 64 7.09 -11.79 1.07
CA LEU A 64 5.93 -11.55 1.94
C LEU A 64 4.84 -12.57 1.63
N ASP A 65 4.51 -12.80 0.36
CA ASP A 65 3.55 -13.82 -0.05
C ASP A 65 3.97 -15.22 0.41
N TYR A 66 5.25 -15.56 0.28
CA TYR A 66 5.77 -16.82 0.81
C TYR A 66 5.53 -16.93 2.32
N ILE A 67 5.93 -15.92 3.11
CA ILE A 67 5.75 -15.93 4.57
C ILE A 67 4.27 -16.03 4.95
N ILE A 68 3.40 -15.21 4.34
CA ILE A 68 1.96 -15.21 4.61
C ILE A 68 1.37 -16.58 4.25
N SER A 69 1.79 -17.20 3.15
CA SER A 69 1.29 -18.53 2.75
C SER A 69 1.63 -19.64 3.74
N ARG A 70 2.72 -19.48 4.51
CA ARG A 70 3.15 -20.45 5.53
C ARG A 70 2.43 -20.27 6.87
N LEU A 71 1.99 -19.05 7.18
CA LEU A 71 1.34 -18.71 8.45
C LEU A 71 -0.19 -18.69 8.36
N ALA A 72 -0.74 -18.48 7.18
CA ALA A 72 -2.18 -18.37 7.00
C ALA A 72 -2.86 -19.75 6.94
N ALA A 73 -4.02 -19.86 7.60
CA ALA A 73 -4.85 -21.06 7.56
C ALA A 73 -5.52 -21.29 6.17
N GLN A 74 -5.69 -20.23 5.38
CA GLN A 74 -6.33 -20.28 4.07
C GLN A 74 -5.33 -19.98 2.94
N PRO A 75 -5.43 -20.62 1.75
CA PRO A 75 -4.63 -20.26 0.59
C PRO A 75 -4.79 -18.79 0.18
N LEU A 76 -3.69 -18.12 -0.17
CA LEU A 76 -3.69 -16.69 -0.55
C LEU A 76 -4.69 -16.38 -1.69
N LYS A 77 -4.81 -17.29 -2.67
CA LYS A 77 -5.73 -17.14 -3.80
C LYS A 77 -7.21 -17.03 -3.42
N LYS A 78 -7.59 -17.46 -2.20
CA LYS A 78 -8.95 -17.37 -1.68
C LYS A 78 -9.14 -16.13 -0.78
N MET A 79 -8.06 -15.44 -0.41
CA MET A 79 -8.16 -14.22 0.40
C MET A 79 -8.62 -13.04 -0.44
N HIS A 80 -9.38 -12.16 0.20
CA HIS A 80 -9.75 -10.89 -0.42
C HIS A 80 -8.48 -10.07 -0.73
N PRO A 81 -8.34 -9.47 -1.92
CA PRO A 81 -7.11 -8.77 -2.31
C PRO A 81 -6.68 -7.66 -1.35
N LEU A 82 -7.63 -6.90 -0.79
CA LEU A 82 -7.31 -5.88 0.23
C LEU A 82 -6.73 -6.49 1.51
N VAL A 83 -7.18 -7.68 1.92
CA VAL A 83 -6.63 -8.37 3.10
C VAL A 83 -5.18 -8.77 2.83
N LEU A 84 -4.86 -9.27 1.64
CA LEU A 84 -3.47 -9.55 1.26
C LEU A 84 -2.59 -8.30 1.32
N HIS A 85 -3.07 -7.16 0.84
CA HIS A 85 -2.32 -5.90 0.93
C HIS A 85 -2.19 -5.35 2.35
N LEU A 86 -3.09 -5.68 3.26
CA LEU A 86 -2.98 -5.34 4.68
C LEU A 86 -1.98 -6.23 5.43
N LEU A 87 -1.82 -7.48 4.98
CA LEU A 87 -0.91 -8.45 5.60
C LEU A 87 0.53 -8.34 5.09
N ARG A 88 0.73 -7.75 3.90
CA ARG A 88 2.04 -7.46 3.30
C ARG A 88 2.61 -6.17 3.89
#